data_AF-A0A7X1XML5-F1
#
_entry.id   AF-A0A7X1XML5-F1
#
_cell.length_a   1.000
_cell.length_b   1.000
_cell.length_c   1.000
_cell.angle_alpha   90.00
_cell.angle_beta   90.00
_cell.angle_gamma   90.00
#
_symmetry.space_group_name_H-M   'P 1'
#
loop_
_entity.id
_entity.type
_entity.pdbx_description
1 polymer ?
#
loop_
_entity_poly.entity_id
_entity_poly.type
_entity_poly.pdbx_seq_one_letter_code
_entity_poly.pdbx_strand_id
1 'polypeptide(L)'
;FRSLTENLDTTTPSGEFLFQVFGALAQYERALIQERVVAGLAAARKRGRIGGRPQAITGEKLDAIVAALDGGMSKAAVCRNFNVKRTTLIETLTRAGWRGAGRTVDEQQE
;
A
#
# COMPACT_ATOMS: atom_id res chain seq x y z
N PHE A 1 25.09 -18.25 -26.05
CA PHE A 1 25.31 -18.62 -24.64
C PHE A 1 25.59 -20.11 -24.58
N ARG A 2 26.62 -20.53 -23.84
CA ARG A 2 26.92 -21.94 -23.58
C ARG A 2 26.95 -22.13 -22.08
N SER A 3 26.08 -22.97 -21.56
CA SER A 3 26.17 -23.37 -20.17
C SER A 3 27.31 -24.38 -20.00
N LEU A 4 28.01 -24.27 -18.87
CA LEU A 4 29.13 -25.15 -18.52
C LEU A 4 28.69 -26.36 -17.69
N THR A 5 27.57 -26.21 -16.98
CA THR A 5 26.99 -27.25 -16.11
C THR A 5 25.83 -27.96 -16.79
N GLU A 6 24.99 -27.18 -17.46
CA GLU A 6 23.91 -27.70 -18.29
C GLU A 6 24.47 -27.87 -19.70
N ASN A 7 24.23 -29.00 -20.36
CA ASN A 7 24.66 -29.22 -21.75
C ASN A 7 23.79 -28.42 -22.74
N LEU A 8 23.69 -27.10 -22.54
CA LEU A 8 22.85 -26.18 -23.29
C LEU A 8 23.73 -25.18 -24.05
N ASP A 9 23.71 -25.31 -25.38
CA ASP A 9 24.46 -24.45 -26.29
C ASP A 9 23.52 -23.71 -27.24
N THR A 10 23.25 -22.44 -26.95
CA THR A 10 22.39 -21.58 -27.78
C THR A 10 23.10 -21.04 -29.02
N THR A 11 24.33 -21.49 -29.33
CA THR A 11 24.99 -21.18 -30.62
C THR A 11 24.60 -22.16 -31.73
N THR A 12 23.89 -23.24 -31.38
CA THR A 12 23.32 -24.19 -32.35
C THR A 12 21.84 -23.89 -32.58
N PRO A 13 21.29 -24.10 -33.80
CA PRO A 13 19.86 -23.88 -34.07
C PRO A 13 18.95 -24.68 -33.11
N SER A 14 19.31 -25.93 -32.80
CA SER A 14 18.56 -26.77 -31.87
C SER A 14 18.59 -26.25 -30.43
N GLY A 15 19.74 -25.75 -29.97
CA GLY A 15 19.87 -25.19 -28.62
C GLY A 15 19.20 -23.83 -28.48
N GLU A 16 19.19 -23.01 -29.54
CA GLU A 16 18.41 -21.76 -29.58
C GLU A 16 16.90 -22.06 -29.48
N PHE A 17 16.39 -23.00 -30.27
CA PHE A 17 14.99 -23.43 -30.19
C PHE A 17 14.61 -23.91 -28.79
N LEU A 18 15.43 -24.80 -28.21
CA LEU A 18 15.16 -25.34 -26.88
C LEU A 18 15.17 -24.25 -25.80
N PHE A 19 16.08 -23.27 -25.91
CA PHE A 19 16.12 -22.12 -25.02
C PHE A 19 14.84 -21.27 -25.11
N GLN A 20 14.31 -21.07 -26.32
CA GLN A 20 13.03 -20.37 -26.52
C GLN A 20 11.85 -21.13 -25.90
N VAL A 21 11.80 -22.45 -26.07
CA VAL A 21 10.76 -23.30 -25.44
C VAL A 21 10.82 -23.19 -23.92
N PHE A 22 12.00 -23.29 -23.30
CA PHE A 22 12.12 -23.10 -21.86
C PHE A 22 11.79 -21.67 -21.41
N GLY A 23 12.13 -20.66 -22.22
CA GLY A 23 11.70 -19.29 -21.97
C GLY A 23 10.17 -19.16 -21.93
N ALA A 24 9.48 -19.77 -22.89
CA ALA A 24 8.02 -19.80 -22.95
C ALA A 24 7.41 -20.57 -21.76
N LEU A 25 7.99 -21.70 -21.38
CA LEU A 25 7.56 -22.48 -20.21
C LEU A 25 7.72 -21.66 -18.91
N ALA A 26 8.87 -21.00 -18.73
CA ALA A 26 9.11 -20.15 -17.56
C ALA A 26 8.11 -18.99 -17.47
N GLN A 27 7.74 -18.38 -18.61
CA GLN A 27 6.70 -17.36 -18.67
C GLN A 27 5.33 -17.91 -18.28
N TYR A 28 4.96 -19.09 -18.78
CA TYR A 28 3.71 -19.76 -18.44
C TYR A 28 3.62 -20.09 -16.95
N GLU A 29 4.67 -20.67 -16.36
CA GLU A 29 4.70 -20.95 -14.93
C GLU A 29 4.57 -19.68 -14.09
N ARG A 30 5.23 -18.59 -14.50
CA ARG A 30 5.10 -17.30 -13.83
C ARG A 30 3.67 -16.78 -13.85
N ALA A 31 2.98 -16.91 -14.99
CA ALA A 31 1.58 -16.51 -15.12
C ALA A 31 0.68 -17.34 -14.19
N LEU A 32 0.85 -18.67 -14.15
CA LEU A 32 0.10 -19.53 -13.23
C LEU A 32 0.32 -19.18 -11.75
N ILE A 33 1.56 -18.85 -11.36
CA ILE A 33 1.85 -18.40 -9.99
C ILE A 33 1.10 -17.11 -9.69
N GLN A 34 1.09 -16.15 -10.62
CA GLN A 34 0.36 -14.89 -10.45
C GLN A 34 -1.14 -15.12 -10.30
N GLU A 35 -1.74 -15.97 -11.13
CA GLU A 35 -3.16 -16.33 -11.02
C GLU A 35 -3.49 -16.89 -9.64
N ARG A 36 -2.68 -17.81 -9.13
CA ARG A 36 -2.87 -18.39 -7.79
C ARG A 36 -2.74 -17.34 -6.68
N VAL A 37 -1.77 -16.42 -6.78
CA VAL A 37 -1.61 -15.33 -5.82
C VAL A 37 -2.82 -14.41 -5.82
N VAL A 38 -3.33 -14.04 -7.00
CA VAL A 38 -4.53 -13.20 -7.13
C VAL A 38 -5.75 -13.90 -6.53
N ALA A 39 -5.94 -15.18 -6.83
CA ALA A 39 -7.02 -15.98 -6.25
C ALA A 39 -6.92 -16.05 -4.72
N GLY A 40 -5.72 -16.28 -4.18
CA GLY A 40 -5.46 -16.29 -2.75
C GLY A 40 -5.73 -14.94 -2.08
N LEU A 41 -5.30 -13.84 -2.69
CA LEU A 41 -5.59 -12.49 -2.20
C LEU A 41 -7.09 -12.18 -2.22
N ALA A 42 -7.81 -12.60 -3.27
CA ALA A 42 -9.26 -12.44 -3.34
C ALA A 42 -9.96 -13.24 -2.24
N ALA A 43 -9.56 -14.49 -2.00
CA ALA A 43 -10.09 -15.30 -0.90
C ALA A 43 -9.81 -14.69 0.47
N ALA A 44 -8.60 -14.16 0.70
CA ALA A 44 -8.23 -13.51 1.95
C ALA A 44 -9.05 -12.22 2.19
N ARG A 45 -9.27 -11.41 1.14
CA ARG A 45 -10.15 -10.23 1.22
C ARG A 45 -11.59 -10.60 1.57
N LYS A 46 -12.14 -11.67 0.98
CA LYS A 46 -13.49 -12.18 1.33
C LYS A 46 -13.60 -12.58 2.80
N ARG A 47 -12.50 -13.04 3.42
CA ARG A 47 -12.42 -13.33 4.87
C ARG A 47 -12.22 -12.09 5.74
N GLY A 48 -12.22 -10.88 5.17
CA GLY A 48 -12.05 -9.62 5.89
C GLY A 48 -10.60 -9.18 6.10
N ARG A 49 -9.60 -9.88 5.52
CA ARG A 49 -8.20 -9.42 5.61
C ARG A 49 -8.02 -8.15 4.79
N ILE A 50 -7.64 -7.07 5.46
CA ILE A 50 -7.20 -5.81 4.84
C ILE A 50 -5.68 -5.91 4.62
N GLY A 51 -5.27 -6.04 3.36
CA GLY A 51 -3.84 -6.06 2.99
C GLY A 51 -3.22 -4.66 2.92
N GLY A 52 -1.93 -4.60 2.59
CA GLY A 52 -1.20 -3.33 2.43
C GLY A 52 -0.51 -2.86 3.72
N ARG A 53 0.04 -1.64 3.68
CA ARG A 53 0.74 -1.03 4.82
C ARG A 53 -0.26 -0.63 5.91
N PRO A 54 -0.07 -1.05 7.18
CA PRO A 54 -0.90 -0.59 8.29
C PRO A 54 -0.89 0.93 8.43
N GLN A 55 -2.01 1.49 8.87
CA GLN A 55 -2.12 2.92 9.12
C GLN A 55 -1.24 3.35 10.30
N ALA A 56 -0.54 4.47 10.15
CA ALA A 56 0.40 4.96 11.16
C ALA A 56 -0.29 5.62 12.38
N ILE A 57 -1.53 6.09 12.21
CA ILE A 57 -2.35 6.70 13.26
C ILE A 57 -3.69 5.96 13.25
N THR A 58 -4.02 5.28 14.34
CA THR A 58 -5.27 4.51 14.48
C THR A 58 -5.77 4.56 15.91
N GLY A 59 -7.08 4.31 16.08
CA GLY A 59 -7.74 4.15 17.39
C GLY A 59 -7.47 5.32 18.34
N GLU A 60 -7.07 4.98 19.57
CA GLU A 60 -6.81 5.93 20.66
C GLU A 60 -5.88 7.08 20.28
N LYS A 61 -4.88 6.82 19.42
CA LYS A 61 -3.95 7.86 18.98
C LYS A 61 -4.65 8.90 18.09
N LEU A 62 -5.62 8.49 17.27
CA LEU A 62 -6.41 9.40 16.47
C LEU A 62 -7.32 10.24 17.37
N ASP A 63 -7.98 9.62 18.34
CA ASP A 63 -8.89 10.29 19.26
C ASP A 63 -8.17 11.35 20.09
N ALA A 64 -6.99 11.02 20.63
CA ALA A 64 -6.14 11.96 21.35
C ALA A 64 -5.66 13.13 20.47
N ILE A 65 -5.36 12.87 19.20
CA ILE A 65 -4.96 13.90 18.24
C ILE A 65 -6.12 14.85 17.93
N VAL A 66 -7.32 14.31 17.69
CA VAL A 66 -8.51 15.12 17.42
C VAL A 66 -8.87 15.96 18.63
N ALA A 67 -8.90 15.38 19.83
CA ALA A 67 -9.15 16.12 21.07
C ALA A 67 -8.12 17.24 21.30
N ALA A 68 -6.83 17.00 21.02
CA ALA A 68 -5.80 18.03 21.14
C ALA A 68 -6.01 19.17 20.13
N LEU A 69 -6.40 18.86 18.89
CA LEU A 69 -6.69 19.86 17.86
C LEU A 69 -7.94 20.67 18.20
N ASP A 70 -8.99 20.03 18.70
CA ASP A 70 -10.23 20.68 19.12
C ASP A 70 -10.03 21.53 20.38
N GLY A 71 -9.10 21.13 21.26
CA GLY A 71 -8.59 21.94 22.36
C GLY A 71 -7.69 23.11 21.95
N GLY A 72 -7.58 23.41 20.64
CA GLY A 72 -6.87 24.58 20.11
C GLY A 72 -5.37 24.36 19.85
N MET A 73 -4.84 23.14 19.99
CA MET A 73 -3.44 22.87 19.70
C MET A 73 -3.16 23.00 18.19
N SER A 74 -2.08 23.69 17.82
CA SER A 74 -1.70 23.78 16.41
C SER A 74 -1.29 22.43 15.82
N LYS A 75 -1.57 22.21 14.53
CA LYS A 75 -1.15 21.00 13.79
C LYS A 75 0.36 20.73 13.91
N ALA A 76 1.18 21.78 13.97
CA ALA A 76 2.62 21.68 14.13
C ALA A 76 3.03 21.17 15.53
N ALA A 77 2.35 21.65 16.59
CA ALA A 77 2.57 21.17 17.94
C ALA A 77 2.14 19.71 18.09
N VAL A 78 1.00 19.32 17.51
CA VAL A 78 0.54 17.92 17.46
C VAL A 78 1.56 17.01 16.78
N CYS A 79 2.12 17.42 15.64
CA CYS A 79 3.16 16.62 14.95
C CYS A 79 4.36 16.34 15.85
N ARG A 80 4.81 17.34 16.63
CA ARG A 80 5.94 17.20 17.56
C ARG A 80 5.58 16.31 18.75
N ASN A 81 4.45 16.58 19.40
CA ASN A 81 4.05 15.89 20.62
C ASN A 81 3.75 14.41 20.40
N PHE A 82 3.10 14.07 19.28
CA PHE A 82 2.72 12.69 18.94
C PHE A 82 3.75 11.98 18.05
N ASN A 83 4.87 12.63 17.75
CA ASN A 83 5.93 12.18 16.84
C ASN A 83 5.38 11.66 15.50
N VAL A 84 4.56 12.49 14.84
CA VAL A 84 3.90 12.16 13.58
C VAL A 84 4.38 13.13 12.50
N LYS A 85 4.69 12.59 11.31
CA LYS A 85 5.02 13.42 10.15
C LYS A 85 3.81 14.26 9.71
N ARG A 86 4.04 15.52 9.35
CA ARG A 86 2.98 16.46 8.93
C ARG A 86 2.08 15.91 7.82
N THR A 87 2.66 15.29 6.80
CA THR A 87 1.90 14.69 5.69
C THR A 87 0.97 13.59 6.19
N THR A 88 1.47 12.69 7.04
CA THR A 88 0.67 11.62 7.65
C THR A 88 -0.48 12.18 8.49
N LEU A 89 -0.24 13.24 9.27
CA LEU A 89 -1.29 13.91 10.04
C LEU A 89 -2.37 14.49 9.12
N ILE A 90 -1.98 15.23 8.08
CA ILE A 90 -2.93 15.85 7.14
C ILE A 90 -3.77 14.78 6.41
N GLU A 91 -3.14 13.76 5.84
CA GLU A 91 -3.84 12.66 5.15
C GLU A 91 -4.80 11.92 6.07
N THR A 92 -4.39 11.70 7.32
CA THR A 92 -5.25 11.04 8.33
C THR A 92 -6.45 11.92 8.68
N LEU A 93 -6.25 13.23 8.90
CA LEU A 93 -7.35 14.15 9.21
C LEU A 93 -8.34 14.30 8.06
N THR A 94 -7.85 14.36 6.81
CA THR A 94 -8.72 14.40 5.61
C THR A 94 -9.57 13.13 5.52
N ARG A 95 -8.98 11.96 5.78
CA ARG A 95 -9.69 10.67 5.79
C ARG A 95 -10.70 10.56 6.92
N ALA A 96 -10.36 11.10 8.10
CA ALA A 96 -11.24 11.16 9.25
C ALA A 96 -12.34 12.22 9.12
N GLY A 97 -12.31 13.05 8.06
CA GLY A 97 -13.30 14.11 7.84
C GLY A 97 -13.20 15.29 8.82
N TRP A 98 -12.06 15.48 9.48
CA TRP A 98 -11.88 16.56 10.45
C TRP A 98 -11.85 17.92 9.73
N ARG A 99 -12.84 18.79 10.02
CA ARG A 99 -13.06 20.06 9.30
C ARG A 99 -12.41 21.29 9.95
N GLY A 100 -11.71 21.11 11.07
CA GLY A 100 -11.17 22.21 11.86
C GLY A 100 -11.96 22.43 13.15
N ALA A 101 -11.26 22.80 14.21
CA ALA A 101 -11.87 23.30 15.44
C ALA A 101 -12.58 24.63 15.11
N GLY A 102 -13.92 24.64 15.11
CA GLY A 102 -14.74 25.86 15.05
C GLY A 102 -14.73 26.64 13.72
N ARG A 103 -15.35 26.08 12.67
CA ARG A 103 -16.08 26.91 11.69
C ARG A 103 -17.58 26.60 11.83
N THR A 104 -18.22 27.24 12.79
CA THR A 104 -19.64 27.58 12.67
C THR A 104 -19.73 28.53 11.47
N VAL A 105 -20.23 28.02 10.34
CA VAL A 105 -20.62 28.88 9.23
C VAL A 105 -21.91 29.55 9.67
N ASP A 106 -21.93 30.89 9.66
CA ASP A 106 -23.06 31.73 10.05
C ASP A 106 -24.40 31.24 9.48
N GLU A 107 -25.31 30.85 10.36
CA GLU A 107 -26.76 30.97 10.17
C GLU A 107 -27.21 32.16 11.03
N GLN A 108 -27.23 33.38 10.45
CA GLN A 108 -28.11 34.53 10.78
C GLN A 108 -27.51 35.85 10.25
N GLN A 109 -28.02 36.33 9.11
CA GLN A 109 -28.45 37.72 8.82
C GLN A 109 -28.57 37.96 7.31
N GLU A 110 -29.78 37.84 6.78
CA GLU A 110 -30.56 38.89 6.09
C GLU A 110 -32.03 38.46 6.00
#